data_AF-A0A7W1FI88-F1
#
_entry.id   AF-A0A7W1FI88-F1
#
_cell.length_a   1.000
_cell.length_b   1.000
_cell.length_c   1.000
_cell.angle_alpha   90.00
_cell.angle_beta   90.00
_cell.angle_gamma   90.00
#
_symmetry.space_group_name_H-M   'P 1'
#
loop_
_entity.id
_entity.type
_entity.pdbx_description
1 polymer ?
#
loop_
_entity_poly.entity_id
_entity_poly.type
_entity_poly.pdbx_seq_one_letter_code
_entity_poly.pdbx_strand_id
1 'polypeptide(L)'
;MKPMFLMILMLLTGWAAALENSLVMRSPGQGGSGIYAVVSPSTGNVTLYGIEGTSTTRYGSGNFLADLANLEGLPGGKQGAITYSALRLGHPDFIPTPADLLSSVAFPEKPSAKEAAAGLKGLRWRAIEAENAFWADVKPYDGIVRGAMGSQYLLLCVPIKHALLCYDCQDRTKGPILVSFRNYGVDLMIPQTLGSEPAPQAILNALPADIKDEQKKAIEESLAALAEGGGALKLEPSDPWIASGAGDRWVMIDPPNKHIVTYEYLGKRWAVKSSRNIAVEHLIPTSFRSAPNEQDQFTEYIKSRKKSLDAAGIIPDIPYFKALVDQKQVASAKTSDIQANIVGDDLMLDFVKLRKIFAYRLNGANNGLELLSMRDYTLDVGLALQDVEFRAAVDAINAWNLAKKFLAKHDDDSAWLAVKYALSLDPSIYKAIEKDNASKPLKKQAEWQATLDDAIKRAQEQEKKMEERRKAAEEERNRKKGK
;
A
#
# COMPACT_ATOMS: atom_id res chain seq x y z
N MET A 1 32.63 -35.56 -4.68
CA MET A 1 31.24 -35.76 -5.12
C MET A 1 30.17 -35.04 -4.27
N LYS A 2 30.47 -34.53 -3.07
CA LYS A 2 29.49 -33.79 -2.24
C LYS A 2 29.17 -32.32 -2.63
N PRO A 3 30.05 -31.51 -3.26
CA PRO A 3 29.71 -30.11 -3.55
C PRO A 3 28.78 -29.94 -4.78
N MET A 4 28.82 -30.88 -5.73
CA MET A 4 28.00 -30.83 -6.95
C MET A 4 26.52 -31.19 -6.65
N PHE A 5 26.28 -32.06 -5.66
CA PHE A 5 24.93 -32.40 -5.22
C PHE A 5 24.25 -31.23 -4.48
N LEU A 6 25.01 -30.43 -3.72
CA LEU A 6 24.49 -29.24 -3.03
C LEU A 6 24.12 -28.12 -4.03
N MET A 7 24.90 -27.93 -5.10
CA MET A 7 24.56 -26.99 -6.17
C MET A 7 23.30 -27.40 -6.93
N ILE A 8 23.14 -28.69 -7.25
CA ILE A 8 21.94 -29.21 -7.91
C ILE A 8 20.72 -29.12 -6.98
N LEU A 9 20.87 -29.39 -5.68
CA LEU A 9 19.80 -29.22 -4.70
C LEU A 9 19.42 -27.73 -4.50
N MET A 10 20.40 -26.82 -4.52
CA MET A 10 20.16 -25.36 -4.46
C MET A 10 19.52 -24.81 -5.74
N LEU A 11 19.89 -25.35 -6.92
CA LEU A 11 19.26 -25.05 -8.20
C LEU A 11 17.82 -25.59 -8.27
N LEU A 12 17.55 -26.75 -7.66
CA LEU A 12 16.20 -27.33 -7.56
C LEU A 12 15.33 -26.67 -6.48
N THR A 13 15.91 -26.11 -5.41
CA THR A 13 15.17 -25.30 -4.42
C THR A 13 14.92 -23.88 -4.91
N GLY A 14 15.67 -23.39 -5.91
CA GLY A 14 15.39 -22.14 -6.62
C GLY A 14 14.14 -22.20 -7.51
N TRP A 15 13.59 -23.39 -7.72
CA TRP A 15 12.35 -23.65 -8.48
C TRP A 15 11.18 -24.05 -7.57
N ALA A 16 11.32 -23.90 -6.25
CA ALA A 16 10.26 -24.17 -5.28
C ALA A 16 9.58 -22.89 -4.74
N ALA A 17 9.75 -21.75 -5.42
CA ALA A 17 9.25 -20.45 -4.97
C ALA A 17 8.08 -19.93 -5.83
N ALA A 18 7.01 -20.70 -5.91
CA ALA A 18 5.64 -20.18 -5.98
C ALA A 18 4.74 -21.33 -5.53
N LEU A 19 4.38 -21.35 -4.25
CA LEU A 19 3.32 -22.22 -3.77
C LEU A 19 2.09 -21.96 -4.67
N GLU A 20 1.63 -23.01 -5.35
CA GLU A 20 0.60 -23.07 -6.38
C GLU A 20 -0.79 -22.73 -5.83
N ASN A 21 -0.95 -21.54 -5.27
CA ASN A 21 -2.21 -21.14 -4.66
C ASN A 21 -3.18 -20.73 -5.78
N SER A 22 -4.14 -21.61 -6.06
CA SER A 22 -5.26 -21.26 -6.92
C SER A 22 -5.97 -20.04 -6.36
N LEU A 23 -6.32 -19.09 -7.23
CA LEU A 23 -7.17 -17.97 -6.82
C LEU A 23 -8.60 -18.48 -6.69
N VAL A 24 -9.18 -18.33 -5.50
CA VAL A 24 -10.60 -18.63 -5.26
C VAL A 24 -11.32 -17.31 -5.07
N MET A 25 -12.22 -16.99 -6.00
CA MET A 25 -12.97 -15.74 -6.02
C MET A 25 -14.46 -16.05 -6.00
N ARG A 26 -15.24 -15.28 -5.26
CA ARG A 26 -16.68 -15.46 -5.12
C ARG A 26 -17.41 -14.24 -5.65
N SER A 27 -18.53 -14.48 -6.34
CA SER A 27 -19.42 -13.39 -6.74
C SER A 27 -20.01 -12.66 -5.52
N PRO A 28 -19.98 -11.31 -5.48
CA PRO A 28 -20.47 -10.54 -4.35
C PRO A 28 -22.00 -10.60 -4.20
N GLY A 29 -22.49 -10.35 -2.98
CA GLY A 29 -23.93 -10.13 -2.71
C GLY A 29 -24.84 -11.36 -2.77
N GLN A 30 -24.37 -12.51 -3.28
CA GLN A 30 -25.09 -13.77 -3.18
C GLN A 30 -24.76 -14.43 -1.84
N GLY A 31 -25.75 -14.87 -1.06
CA GLY A 31 -25.56 -15.63 0.19
C GLY A 31 -24.81 -16.95 -0.01
N GLY A 32 -24.99 -17.96 0.85
CA GLY A 32 -24.24 -19.23 0.77
C GLY A 32 -24.27 -19.99 -0.57
N SER A 33 -25.10 -19.57 -1.53
CA SER A 33 -25.32 -20.17 -2.85
C SER A 33 -24.62 -19.46 -4.03
N GLY A 34 -23.54 -18.73 -3.78
CA GLY A 34 -22.81 -17.96 -4.81
C GLY A 34 -22.01 -18.81 -5.81
N ILE A 35 -21.69 -18.23 -6.97
CA ILE A 35 -20.72 -18.80 -7.92
C ILE A 35 -19.29 -18.48 -7.45
N TYR A 36 -18.42 -19.48 -7.50
CA TYR A 36 -16.99 -19.39 -7.19
C TYR A 36 -16.18 -19.65 -8.46
N ALA A 37 -15.26 -18.75 -8.80
CA ALA A 37 -14.25 -18.97 -9.82
C ALA A 37 -12.96 -19.45 -9.13
N VAL A 38 -12.48 -20.63 -9.53
CA VAL A 38 -11.18 -21.17 -9.11
C VAL A 38 -10.25 -21.13 -10.30
N VAL A 39 -9.19 -20.31 -10.19
CA VAL A 39 -8.19 -20.13 -11.24
C VAL A 39 -6.90 -20.79 -10.82
N SER A 40 -6.42 -21.73 -11.63
CA SER A 40 -5.10 -22.32 -11.49
C SER A 40 -4.10 -21.51 -12.34
N PRO A 41 -3.16 -20.77 -11.73
CA PRO A 41 -2.18 -19.98 -12.47
C PRO A 41 -1.30 -20.87 -13.37
N SER A 42 -0.85 -22.02 -12.87
CA SER A 42 0.11 -22.89 -13.56
C SER A 42 -0.47 -23.54 -14.82
N THR A 43 -1.74 -23.94 -14.80
CA THR A 43 -2.38 -24.63 -15.92
C THR A 43 -3.25 -23.73 -16.79
N GLY A 44 -3.48 -22.49 -16.37
CA GLY A 44 -4.38 -21.56 -17.04
C GLY A 44 -5.87 -21.87 -16.83
N ASN A 45 -6.21 -22.88 -16.05
CA ASN A 45 -7.59 -23.37 -15.95
C ASN A 45 -8.44 -22.44 -15.08
N VAL A 46 -9.61 -22.07 -15.56
CA VAL A 46 -10.65 -21.35 -14.81
C VAL A 46 -11.83 -22.29 -14.68
N THR A 47 -12.17 -22.71 -13.47
CA THR A 47 -13.32 -23.60 -13.22
C THR A 47 -14.33 -22.90 -12.33
N LEU A 48 -15.61 -22.98 -12.71
CA LEU A 48 -16.71 -22.46 -11.92
C LEU A 48 -17.26 -23.54 -10.97
N TYR A 49 -17.53 -23.14 -9.74
CA TYR A 49 -18.13 -23.98 -8.71
C TYR A 49 -19.32 -23.26 -8.05
N GLY A 50 -20.20 -24.03 -7.42
CA GLY A 50 -21.23 -23.52 -6.52
C GLY A 50 -21.28 -24.38 -5.25
N ILE A 51 -21.68 -23.76 -4.15
CA ILE A 51 -21.99 -24.47 -2.90
C ILE A 51 -23.51 -24.58 -2.80
N GLU A 52 -24.01 -25.81 -2.86
CA GLU A 52 -25.44 -26.13 -2.87
C GLU A 52 -25.73 -27.06 -1.69
N GLY A 53 -26.28 -26.48 -0.61
CA GLY A 53 -26.46 -27.21 0.66
C GLY A 53 -25.11 -27.62 1.25
N THR A 54 -24.87 -28.93 1.34
CA THR A 54 -23.60 -29.51 1.85
C THR A 54 -22.66 -29.97 0.73
N SER A 55 -23.01 -29.72 -0.53
CA SER A 55 -22.27 -30.22 -1.70
C SER A 55 -21.62 -29.09 -2.48
N THR A 56 -20.43 -29.36 -3.02
CA THR A 56 -19.75 -28.50 -3.98
C THR A 56 -20.01 -29.03 -5.38
N THR A 57 -20.72 -28.26 -6.21
CA THR A 57 -21.04 -28.61 -7.59
C THR A 57 -20.02 -27.95 -8.52
N ARG A 58 -19.37 -28.74 -9.38
CA ARG A 58 -18.55 -28.23 -10.48
C ARG A 58 -19.44 -27.91 -11.68
N TYR A 59 -19.28 -26.71 -12.22
CA TYR A 59 -19.93 -26.26 -13.46
C TYR A 59 -18.95 -26.44 -14.64
N GLY A 60 -18.92 -25.50 -15.60
CA GLY A 60 -17.97 -25.52 -16.70
C GLY A 60 -16.57 -24.97 -16.35
N SER A 61 -15.65 -25.09 -17.32
CA SER A 61 -14.28 -24.61 -17.22
C SER A 61 -13.75 -24.05 -18.55
N GLY A 62 -12.86 -23.06 -18.48
CA GLY A 62 -12.15 -22.46 -19.62
C GLY A 62 -10.64 -22.40 -19.34
N ASN A 63 -9.85 -21.92 -20.32
CA ASN A 63 -8.40 -21.80 -20.17
C ASN A 63 -7.89 -20.42 -20.60
N PHE A 64 -7.53 -19.59 -19.61
CA PHE A 64 -7.12 -18.21 -19.87
C PHE A 64 -5.75 -18.11 -20.54
N LEU A 65 -4.87 -19.10 -20.38
CA LEU A 65 -3.57 -19.11 -21.05
C LEU A 65 -3.71 -19.41 -22.54
N ALA A 66 -4.64 -20.29 -22.91
CA ALA A 66 -4.97 -20.54 -24.31
C ALA A 66 -5.56 -19.29 -24.98
N ASP A 67 -6.51 -18.63 -24.31
CA ASP A 67 -7.08 -17.37 -24.77
C ASP A 67 -6.01 -16.28 -24.93
N LEU A 68 -5.17 -16.11 -23.91
CA LEU A 68 -4.07 -15.14 -23.91
C LEU A 68 -3.07 -15.38 -25.03
N ALA A 69 -2.66 -16.64 -25.24
CA ALA A 69 -1.75 -17.01 -26.32
C ALA A 69 -2.36 -16.73 -27.71
N ASN A 70 -3.65 -17.00 -27.87
CA ASN A 70 -4.37 -16.66 -29.10
C ASN A 70 -4.40 -15.15 -29.33
N LEU A 71 -4.73 -14.35 -28.31
CA LEU A 71 -4.77 -12.88 -28.42
C LEU A 71 -3.39 -12.25 -28.68
N GLU A 72 -2.33 -12.84 -28.13
CA GLU A 72 -0.96 -12.42 -28.36
C GLU A 72 -0.47 -12.76 -29.77
N GLY A 73 -0.86 -13.93 -30.30
CA GLY A 73 -0.46 -14.39 -31.64
C GLY A 73 -1.33 -13.85 -32.79
N LEU A 74 -2.59 -13.49 -32.53
CA LEU A 74 -3.53 -13.05 -33.55
C LEU A 74 -3.16 -11.64 -34.06
N PRO A 75 -2.92 -11.45 -35.36
CA PRO A 75 -2.70 -10.12 -35.93
C PRO A 75 -3.96 -9.26 -35.80
N GLY A 76 -3.86 -8.14 -35.09
CA GLY A 76 -4.98 -7.23 -34.86
C GLY A 76 -5.00 -6.04 -35.83
N GLY A 77 -3.83 -5.55 -36.26
CA GLY A 77 -3.74 -4.40 -37.16
C GLY A 77 -2.29 -4.05 -37.52
N LYS A 78 -2.11 -3.10 -38.45
CA LYS A 78 -0.79 -2.65 -38.90
C LYS A 78 -0.66 -1.13 -38.76
N GLN A 79 0.43 -0.67 -38.14
CA GLN A 79 0.78 0.75 -38.06
C GLN A 79 2.20 0.94 -38.60
N GLY A 80 2.31 1.55 -39.80
CA GLY A 80 3.57 1.65 -40.51
C GLY A 80 4.14 0.26 -40.84
N ALA A 81 5.36 -0.03 -40.39
CA ALA A 81 6.02 -1.32 -40.59
C ALA A 81 5.69 -2.37 -39.51
N ILE A 82 5.03 -1.99 -38.41
CA ILE A 82 4.81 -2.88 -37.27
C ILE A 82 3.41 -3.48 -37.35
N THR A 83 3.32 -4.81 -37.18
CA THR A 83 2.05 -5.52 -37.02
C THR A 83 1.77 -5.66 -35.53
N TYR A 84 0.63 -5.15 -35.08
CA TYR A 84 0.19 -5.23 -33.69
C TYR A 84 -0.66 -6.47 -33.49
N SER A 85 -0.46 -7.13 -32.34
CA SER A 85 -1.33 -8.22 -31.90
C SER A 85 -2.70 -7.69 -31.49
N ALA A 86 -3.71 -8.56 -31.50
CA ALA A 86 -5.03 -8.25 -30.98
C ALA A 86 -4.92 -7.79 -29.52
N LEU A 87 -4.15 -8.49 -28.68
CA LEU A 87 -3.95 -8.14 -27.28
C LEU A 87 -3.46 -6.69 -27.10
N ARG A 88 -2.45 -6.28 -27.88
CA ARG A 88 -1.89 -4.93 -27.82
C ARG A 88 -2.92 -3.85 -28.14
N LEU A 89 -3.76 -4.09 -29.15
CA LEU A 89 -4.81 -3.16 -29.57
C LEU A 89 -5.99 -3.12 -28.60
N GLY A 90 -6.23 -4.21 -27.86
CA GLY A 90 -7.42 -4.37 -27.02
C GLY A 90 -8.67 -4.71 -27.84
N HIS A 91 -9.74 -5.10 -27.13
CA HIS A 91 -11.02 -5.40 -27.76
C HIS A 91 -11.66 -4.12 -28.32
N PRO A 92 -12.27 -4.13 -29.53
CA PRO A 92 -12.81 -2.92 -30.17
C PRO A 92 -13.98 -2.28 -29.40
N ASP A 93 -14.74 -3.07 -28.63
CA ASP A 93 -15.81 -2.55 -27.76
C ASP A 93 -15.30 -1.95 -26.44
N PHE A 94 -13.98 -1.86 -26.28
CA PHE A 94 -13.38 -1.19 -25.15
C PHE A 94 -13.34 0.32 -25.39
N ILE A 95 -13.92 1.12 -24.49
CA ILE A 95 -13.99 2.59 -24.62
C ILE A 95 -13.33 3.29 -23.41
N PRO A 96 -12.32 4.16 -23.63
CA PRO A 96 -11.59 4.35 -24.87
C PRO A 96 -10.71 3.13 -25.19
N THR A 97 -10.47 2.85 -26.48
CA THR A 97 -9.41 1.91 -26.86
C THR A 97 -8.04 2.48 -26.43
N PRO A 98 -6.98 1.65 -26.30
CA PRO A 98 -5.62 2.16 -26.07
C PRO A 98 -5.20 3.26 -27.07
N ALA A 99 -5.58 3.13 -28.34
CA ALA A 99 -5.29 4.13 -29.38
C ALA A 99 -6.09 5.43 -29.19
N ASP A 100 -7.37 5.33 -28.83
CA ASP A 100 -8.21 6.50 -28.54
C ASP A 100 -7.69 7.24 -27.30
N LEU A 101 -7.29 6.48 -26.28
CA LEU A 101 -6.73 7.03 -25.03
C LEU A 101 -5.43 7.79 -25.31
N LEU A 102 -4.49 7.22 -26.07
CA LEU A 102 -3.26 7.90 -26.50
C LEU A 102 -3.51 9.12 -27.38
N SER A 103 -4.67 9.20 -28.02
CA SER A 103 -5.07 10.33 -28.87
C SER A 103 -5.94 11.35 -28.11
N SER A 104 -6.22 11.10 -26.84
CA SER A 104 -7.04 11.97 -26.00
C SER A 104 -6.26 13.14 -25.42
N VAL A 105 -6.97 14.09 -24.82
CA VAL A 105 -6.39 15.24 -24.12
C VAL A 105 -5.51 14.85 -22.92
N ALA A 106 -5.63 13.62 -22.40
CA ALA A 106 -4.75 13.10 -21.35
C ALA A 106 -3.30 12.92 -21.84
N PHE A 107 -3.09 12.80 -23.15
CA PHE A 107 -1.78 12.61 -23.78
C PHE A 107 -1.56 13.71 -24.84
N PRO A 108 -1.10 14.90 -24.43
CA PRO A 108 -0.84 15.98 -25.38
C PRO A 108 0.26 15.59 -26.37
N GLU A 109 0.02 15.92 -27.64
CA GLU A 109 0.96 15.66 -28.74
C GLU A 109 2.15 16.63 -28.74
N LYS A 110 1.89 17.89 -28.36
CA LYS A 110 2.93 18.92 -28.27
C LYS A 110 3.54 18.92 -26.87
N PRO A 111 4.88 19.02 -26.75
CA PRO A 111 5.51 19.23 -25.46
C PRO A 111 5.11 20.60 -24.90
N SER A 112 5.03 20.71 -23.58
CA SER A 112 4.97 21.98 -22.86
C SER A 112 6.25 22.80 -23.08
N ALA A 113 6.23 24.09 -22.75
CA ALA A 113 7.41 24.95 -22.86
C ALA A 113 8.63 24.40 -22.09
N LYS A 114 8.39 23.82 -20.90
CA LYS A 114 9.43 23.19 -20.08
C LYS A 114 9.98 21.91 -20.73
N GLU A 115 9.10 21.03 -21.21
CA GLU A 115 9.51 19.81 -21.91
C GLU A 115 10.28 20.12 -23.19
N ALA A 116 9.85 21.12 -23.95
CA ALA A 116 10.53 21.57 -25.16
C ALA A 116 11.93 22.13 -24.84
N ALA A 117 12.07 22.91 -23.76
CA ALA A 117 13.37 23.40 -23.30
C ALA A 117 14.32 22.27 -22.87
N ALA A 118 13.77 21.16 -22.35
CA ALA A 118 14.50 19.95 -22.01
C ALA A 118 14.72 19.00 -23.22
N GLY A 119 14.30 19.37 -24.43
CA GLY A 119 14.47 18.55 -25.64
C GLY A 119 13.55 17.33 -25.72
N LEU A 120 12.45 17.31 -24.96
CA LEU A 120 11.53 16.17 -24.88
C LEU A 120 10.44 16.21 -25.95
N LYS A 121 10.02 15.01 -26.39
CA LYS A 121 8.82 14.84 -27.20
C LYS A 121 7.56 15.00 -26.36
N GLY A 122 6.44 15.35 -27.00
CA GLY A 122 5.13 15.37 -26.34
C GLY A 122 4.78 14.03 -25.72
N LEU A 123 3.98 14.07 -24.64
CA LEU A 123 3.66 12.91 -23.81
C LEU A 123 3.08 11.74 -24.62
N ARG A 124 2.23 12.03 -25.61
CA ARG A 124 1.69 11.03 -26.53
C ARG A 124 2.77 10.16 -27.17
N TRP A 125 3.81 10.79 -27.71
CA TRP A 125 4.89 10.08 -28.40
C TRP A 125 5.76 9.29 -27.44
N ARG A 126 6.02 9.83 -26.24
CA ARG A 126 6.75 9.11 -25.19
C ARG A 126 5.99 7.87 -24.70
N ALA A 127 4.66 7.93 -24.61
CA ALA A 127 3.81 6.79 -24.27
C ALA A 127 3.79 5.73 -25.38
N ILE A 128 3.71 6.16 -26.65
CA ILE A 128 3.83 5.24 -27.81
C ILE A 128 5.19 4.54 -27.83
N GLU A 129 6.27 5.26 -27.53
CA GLU A 129 7.62 4.69 -27.45
C GLU A 129 7.75 3.68 -26.32
N ALA A 130 7.23 3.98 -25.13
CA ALA A 130 7.18 3.07 -24.00
C ALA A 130 6.42 1.79 -24.34
N GLU A 131 5.27 1.94 -25.01
CA GLU A 131 4.46 0.83 -25.44
C GLU A 131 5.15 -0.03 -26.51
N ASN A 132 5.79 0.62 -27.49
CA ASN A 132 6.61 -0.09 -28.47
C ASN A 132 7.77 -0.84 -27.81
N ALA A 133 8.45 -0.23 -26.84
CA ALA A 133 9.54 -0.85 -26.11
C ALA A 133 9.06 -2.05 -25.29
N PHE A 134 7.89 -1.95 -24.67
CA PHE A 134 7.25 -3.10 -24.02
C PHE A 134 7.03 -4.21 -25.06
N TRP A 135 6.29 -3.97 -26.14
CA TRP A 135 5.97 -5.04 -27.10
C TRP A 135 7.10 -5.48 -28.03
N ALA A 136 8.31 -4.90 -27.91
CA ALA A 136 9.46 -5.29 -28.72
C ALA A 136 9.93 -6.72 -28.39
N ASP A 137 9.79 -7.13 -27.13
CA ASP A 137 10.23 -8.44 -26.64
C ASP A 137 9.05 -9.34 -26.28
N VAL A 138 9.19 -10.64 -26.60
CA VAL A 138 8.29 -11.68 -26.11
C VAL A 138 8.49 -11.83 -24.61
N LYS A 139 7.41 -11.73 -23.84
CA LYS A 139 7.45 -11.90 -22.38
C LYS A 139 6.84 -13.24 -22.00
N PRO A 140 7.59 -14.29 -21.66
CA PRO A 140 6.99 -15.53 -21.20
C PRO A 140 6.06 -15.29 -20.00
N TYR A 141 4.99 -16.09 -19.89
CA TYR A 141 4.14 -16.04 -18.70
C TYR A 141 4.94 -16.46 -17.46
N ASP A 142 4.81 -15.70 -16.37
CA ASP A 142 5.59 -15.83 -15.14
C ASP A 142 4.86 -16.60 -14.03
N GLY A 143 3.68 -17.14 -14.32
CA GLY A 143 2.85 -17.81 -13.31
C GLY A 143 2.02 -16.86 -12.46
N ILE A 144 2.02 -15.55 -12.74
CA ILE A 144 1.28 -14.56 -11.96
C ILE A 144 -0.02 -14.20 -12.66
N VAL A 145 -1.13 -14.48 -11.99
CA VAL A 145 -2.46 -13.97 -12.34
C VAL A 145 -3.08 -13.34 -11.11
N ARG A 146 -3.87 -12.29 -11.34
CA ARG A 146 -4.68 -11.59 -10.35
C ARG A 146 -6.11 -11.54 -10.89
N GLY A 147 -7.10 -11.34 -10.05
CA GLY A 147 -8.45 -11.23 -10.55
C GLY A 147 -9.48 -10.98 -9.48
N ALA A 148 -10.70 -10.69 -9.93
CA ALA A 148 -11.87 -10.56 -9.07
C ALA A 148 -13.12 -10.96 -9.83
N MET A 149 -14.04 -11.63 -9.12
CA MET A 149 -15.34 -12.02 -9.61
C MET A 149 -16.35 -10.90 -9.32
N GLY A 150 -16.96 -10.35 -10.36
CA GLY A 150 -18.11 -9.45 -10.25
C GLY A 150 -19.41 -10.21 -10.06
N SER A 151 -20.54 -9.53 -10.27
CA SER A 151 -21.86 -10.15 -10.19
C SER A 151 -22.05 -11.25 -11.24
N GLN A 152 -21.56 -11.03 -12.47
CA GLN A 152 -21.75 -11.95 -13.59
C GLN A 152 -20.45 -12.29 -14.30
N TYR A 153 -19.49 -11.37 -14.27
CA TYR A 153 -18.24 -11.50 -15.02
C TYR A 153 -17.05 -11.71 -14.11
N LEU A 154 -16.08 -12.47 -14.60
CA LEU A 154 -14.77 -12.64 -13.97
C LEU A 154 -13.75 -11.77 -14.69
N LEU A 155 -13.05 -10.91 -13.96
CA LEU A 155 -11.91 -10.17 -14.47
C LEU A 155 -10.62 -10.85 -14.04
N LEU A 156 -9.79 -11.25 -15.00
CA LEU A 156 -8.43 -11.73 -14.78
C LEU A 156 -7.42 -10.71 -15.31
N CYS A 157 -6.30 -10.59 -14.61
CA CYS A 157 -5.16 -9.77 -14.98
C CYS A 157 -3.91 -10.64 -15.02
N VAL A 158 -3.18 -10.55 -16.13
CA VAL A 158 -1.88 -11.19 -16.33
C VAL A 158 -0.84 -10.07 -16.42
N PRO A 159 -0.17 -9.73 -15.31
CA PRO A 159 0.57 -8.48 -15.20
C PRO A 159 1.73 -8.38 -16.18
N ILE A 160 2.51 -9.45 -16.32
CA ILE A 160 3.67 -9.48 -17.23
C ILE A 160 3.31 -9.25 -18.70
N LYS A 161 2.03 -9.45 -19.07
CA LYS A 161 1.52 -9.22 -20.43
C LYS A 161 0.75 -7.91 -20.59
N HIS A 162 0.62 -7.13 -19.51
CA HIS A 162 -0.32 -6.01 -19.41
C HIS A 162 -1.74 -6.38 -19.85
N ALA A 163 -2.19 -7.61 -19.59
CA ALA A 163 -3.46 -8.12 -20.10
C ALA A 163 -4.54 -8.12 -19.02
N LEU A 164 -5.72 -7.61 -19.36
CA LEU A 164 -6.98 -7.85 -18.67
C LEU A 164 -7.89 -8.71 -19.55
N LEU A 165 -8.50 -9.74 -18.98
CA LEU A 165 -9.39 -10.69 -19.65
C LEU A 165 -10.71 -10.74 -18.88
N CYS A 166 -11.83 -10.46 -19.55
CA CYS A 166 -13.15 -10.46 -18.96
C CYS A 166 -13.95 -11.67 -19.47
N TYR A 167 -14.43 -12.49 -18.54
CA TYR A 167 -15.17 -13.72 -18.83
C TYR A 167 -16.62 -13.61 -18.35
N ASP A 168 -17.57 -13.95 -19.20
CA ASP A 168 -18.96 -14.21 -18.80
C ASP A 168 -19.03 -15.57 -18.10
N CYS A 169 -19.59 -15.57 -16.89
CA CYS A 169 -19.72 -16.76 -16.04
C CYS A 169 -21.18 -17.16 -15.78
N GLN A 170 -22.14 -16.60 -16.52
CA GLN A 170 -23.57 -16.90 -16.34
C GLN A 170 -23.95 -18.31 -16.80
N ASP A 171 -23.40 -18.77 -17.91
CA ASP A 171 -23.69 -20.10 -18.46
C ASP A 171 -22.90 -21.18 -17.72
N ARG A 172 -23.51 -21.73 -16.66
CA ARG A 172 -22.94 -22.81 -15.84
C ARG A 172 -22.59 -24.06 -16.65
N THR A 173 -23.21 -24.29 -17.82
CA THR A 173 -22.94 -25.50 -18.63
C THR A 173 -21.68 -25.36 -19.48
N LYS A 174 -21.43 -24.17 -20.02
CA LYS A 174 -20.27 -23.88 -20.86
C LYS A 174 -19.05 -23.49 -20.05
N GLY A 175 -19.26 -22.93 -18.85
CA GLY A 175 -18.19 -22.37 -18.04
C GLY A 175 -17.87 -20.93 -18.43
N PRO A 176 -16.71 -20.41 -18.00
CA PRO A 176 -16.32 -19.03 -18.27
C PRO A 176 -15.99 -18.84 -19.75
N ILE A 177 -16.63 -17.87 -20.40
CA ILE A 177 -16.44 -17.56 -21.82
C ILE A 177 -15.79 -16.18 -21.93
N LEU A 178 -14.66 -16.08 -22.63
CA LEU A 178 -14.02 -14.78 -22.86
C LEU A 178 -14.95 -13.89 -23.69
N VAL A 179 -15.32 -12.73 -23.14
CA VAL A 179 -16.19 -11.75 -23.81
C VAL A 179 -15.50 -10.44 -24.13
N SER A 180 -14.37 -10.15 -23.47
CA SER A 180 -13.60 -8.94 -23.77
C SER A 180 -12.18 -9.01 -23.20
N PHE A 181 -11.28 -8.16 -23.70
CA PHE A 181 -9.91 -8.07 -23.24
C PHE A 181 -9.35 -6.64 -23.41
N ARG A 182 -8.34 -6.29 -22.63
CA ARG A 182 -7.65 -5.00 -22.71
C ARG A 182 -6.17 -5.13 -22.43
N ASN A 183 -5.38 -4.38 -23.18
CA ASN A 183 -4.04 -3.99 -22.77
C ASN A 183 -4.11 -2.80 -21.82
N TYR A 184 -3.81 -3.02 -20.54
CA TYR A 184 -3.90 -1.97 -19.51
C TYR A 184 -2.62 -1.14 -19.37
N GLY A 185 -1.54 -1.46 -20.11
CA GLY A 185 -0.27 -0.75 -20.02
C GLY A 185 -0.40 0.76 -20.27
N VAL A 186 -1.24 1.14 -21.23
CA VAL A 186 -1.56 2.55 -21.52
C VAL A 186 -2.32 3.23 -20.37
N ASP A 187 -3.09 2.47 -19.58
CA ASP A 187 -3.84 3.02 -18.43
C ASP A 187 -2.89 3.45 -17.30
N LEU A 188 -1.75 2.75 -17.16
CA LEU A 188 -0.69 3.06 -16.21
C LEU A 188 0.18 4.26 -16.60
N MET A 189 -0.06 4.81 -17.79
CA MET A 189 0.67 5.98 -18.30
C MET A 189 -0.14 7.27 -18.19
N ILE A 190 -1.35 7.22 -17.64
CA ILE A 190 -2.22 8.40 -17.48
C ILE A 190 -1.57 9.36 -16.47
N PRO A 191 -1.23 10.59 -16.85
CA PRO A 191 -0.31 11.41 -16.05
C PRO A 191 -0.89 11.87 -14.69
N GLN A 192 -2.19 12.17 -14.64
CA GLN A 192 -2.84 12.71 -13.44
C GLN A 192 -4.11 11.97 -13.11
N THR A 193 -5.21 12.31 -13.79
CA THR A 193 -6.51 11.69 -13.57
C THR A 193 -7.27 11.55 -14.89
N LEU A 194 -8.14 10.56 -14.94
CA LEU A 194 -9.15 10.38 -15.98
C LEU A 194 -10.47 10.09 -15.26
N GLY A 195 -11.54 10.80 -15.61
CA GLY A 195 -12.90 10.52 -15.11
C GLY A 195 -13.01 10.40 -13.58
N SER A 196 -12.22 11.17 -12.82
CA SER A 196 -12.10 11.03 -11.38
C SER A 196 -12.10 12.37 -10.66
N GLU A 197 -12.73 12.40 -9.48
CA GLU A 197 -12.97 13.63 -8.70
C GLU A 197 -12.53 13.47 -7.23
N PRO A 198 -12.26 14.56 -6.50
CA PRO A 198 -11.85 15.86 -7.03
C PRO A 198 -10.52 15.77 -7.80
N ALA A 199 -10.35 16.58 -8.85
CA ALA A 199 -9.05 16.73 -9.51
C ALA A 199 -7.95 17.18 -8.51
N PRO A 200 -6.67 16.83 -8.73
CA PRO A 200 -5.57 17.19 -7.81
C PRO A 200 -5.56 18.68 -7.43
N GLN A 201 -5.74 19.58 -8.39
CA GLN A 201 -5.79 21.03 -8.12
C GLN A 201 -6.94 21.44 -7.19
N ALA A 202 -8.10 20.78 -7.30
CA ALA A 202 -9.24 21.05 -6.44
C ALA A 202 -8.97 20.58 -5.00
N ILE A 203 -8.22 19.48 -4.82
CA ILE A 203 -7.77 19.04 -3.50
C ILE A 203 -6.85 20.08 -2.88
N LEU A 204 -5.88 20.60 -3.63
CA LEU A 204 -4.97 21.64 -3.16
C LEU A 204 -5.68 22.92 -2.72
N ASN A 205 -6.66 23.36 -3.50
CA ASN A 205 -7.42 24.57 -3.18
C ASN A 205 -8.23 24.42 -1.89
N ALA A 206 -8.62 23.19 -1.53
CA ALA A 206 -9.40 22.87 -0.33
C ALA A 206 -8.55 22.77 0.95
N LEU A 207 -7.22 22.80 0.87
CA LEU A 207 -6.36 22.75 2.05
C LEU A 207 -6.39 24.10 2.84
N PRO A 208 -6.15 24.08 4.17
CA PRO A 208 -6.05 25.28 5.02
C PRO A 208 -5.00 26.30 4.54
N ALA A 209 -5.18 27.59 4.82
CA ALA A 209 -4.38 28.69 4.25
C ALA A 209 -2.92 28.76 4.75
N ASP A 210 -2.68 28.41 6.00
CA ASP A 210 -1.38 28.31 6.66
C ASP A 210 -0.48 27.20 6.08
N ILE A 211 -1.08 26.28 5.32
CA ILE A 211 -0.45 25.16 4.64
C ILE A 211 -0.14 25.52 3.17
N LYS A 212 -0.71 26.62 2.63
CA LYS A 212 -0.73 26.91 1.19
C LYS A 212 0.62 27.28 0.61
N ASP A 213 1.40 28.21 1.15
CA ASP A 213 2.43 28.85 0.32
C ASP A 213 3.70 28.01 0.07
N GLU A 214 4.22 27.31 1.08
CA GLU A 214 5.37 26.41 0.90
C GLU A 214 5.01 25.10 0.20
N GLN A 215 3.80 24.62 0.44
CA GLN A 215 3.38 23.33 -0.09
C GLN A 215 2.76 23.48 -1.46
N LYS A 216 2.11 24.60 -1.77
CA LYS A 216 1.81 24.98 -3.15
C LYS A 216 3.11 25.06 -3.94
N LYS A 217 4.19 25.62 -3.39
CA LYS A 217 5.50 25.58 -4.07
C LYS A 217 6.07 24.16 -4.20
N ALA A 218 6.08 23.33 -3.15
CA ALA A 218 6.59 21.95 -3.23
C ALA A 218 5.74 21.04 -4.13
N ILE A 219 4.42 21.24 -4.15
CA ILE A 219 3.46 20.51 -4.98
C ILE A 219 3.49 21.06 -6.40
N GLU A 220 3.61 22.36 -6.63
CA GLU A 220 3.83 22.94 -7.96
C GLU A 220 5.19 22.52 -8.53
N GLU A 221 6.24 22.48 -7.72
CA GLU A 221 7.56 21.97 -8.08
C GLU A 221 7.54 20.46 -8.34
N SER A 222 6.76 19.67 -7.58
CA SER A 222 6.66 18.22 -7.78
C SER A 222 5.70 17.84 -8.91
N LEU A 223 4.60 18.58 -9.10
CA LEU A 223 3.72 18.50 -10.28
C LEU A 223 4.48 18.95 -11.52
N ALA A 224 5.32 19.98 -11.41
CA ALA A 224 6.28 20.36 -12.43
C ALA A 224 7.34 19.28 -12.63
N ALA A 225 7.84 18.62 -11.57
CA ALA A 225 8.81 17.52 -11.66
C ALA A 225 8.22 16.26 -12.31
N LEU A 226 6.94 15.95 -12.04
CA LEU A 226 6.17 14.93 -12.74
C LEU A 226 6.03 15.26 -14.24
N ALA A 227 5.96 16.55 -14.60
CA ALA A 227 6.04 17.01 -15.98
C ALA A 227 7.49 17.04 -16.53
N GLU A 228 8.49 17.32 -15.69
CA GLU A 228 9.93 17.42 -16.00
C GLU A 228 10.65 16.06 -15.91
N GLY A 229 9.96 14.96 -15.64
CA GLY A 229 10.47 13.57 -15.57
C GLY A 229 11.10 13.03 -16.87
N GLY A 230 11.30 13.86 -17.88
CA GLY A 230 12.66 13.95 -18.44
C GLY A 230 13.12 12.93 -19.48
N GLY A 231 12.44 11.80 -19.70
CA GLY A 231 12.88 10.89 -20.76
C GLY A 231 12.32 9.50 -20.61
N ALA A 232 11.55 9.05 -21.61
CA ALA A 232 10.82 7.78 -21.68
C ALA A 232 9.88 7.49 -20.47
N LEU A 233 8.59 7.31 -20.73
CA LEU A 233 7.72 6.72 -19.71
C LEU A 233 8.20 5.28 -19.49
N LYS A 234 8.70 4.98 -18.29
CA LYS A 234 9.12 3.63 -17.93
C LYS A 234 8.11 3.07 -16.94
N LEU A 235 7.47 1.98 -17.35
CA LEU A 235 6.65 1.18 -16.45
C LEU A 235 7.56 0.22 -15.68
N GLU A 236 7.33 0.16 -14.37
CA GLU A 236 7.95 -0.84 -13.51
C GLU A 236 7.20 -2.18 -13.66
N PRO A 237 7.83 -3.33 -13.35
CA PRO A 237 7.15 -4.61 -13.35
C PRO A 237 5.87 -4.56 -12.50
N SER A 238 4.71 -4.72 -13.15
CA SER A 238 3.40 -4.66 -12.51
C SER A 238 3.19 -5.78 -11.50
N ASP A 239 2.62 -5.44 -10.35
CA ASP A 239 2.03 -6.40 -9.40
C ASP A 239 0.70 -5.85 -8.87
N PRO A 240 -0.37 -5.94 -9.67
CA PRO A 240 -1.62 -5.28 -9.35
C PRO A 240 -2.42 -6.04 -8.30
N TRP A 241 -3.12 -5.28 -7.46
CA TRP A 241 -4.22 -5.76 -6.64
C TRP A 241 -5.55 -5.45 -7.34
N ILE A 242 -6.47 -6.41 -7.38
CA ILE A 242 -7.75 -6.26 -8.08
C ILE A 242 -8.89 -6.67 -7.17
N ALA A 243 -9.96 -5.90 -7.18
CA ALA A 243 -11.21 -6.24 -6.52
C ALA A 243 -12.43 -5.78 -7.33
N SER A 244 -13.58 -6.38 -7.05
CA SER A 244 -14.87 -5.99 -7.60
C SER A 244 -15.59 -5.04 -6.64
N GLY A 245 -16.16 -3.96 -7.19
CA GLY A 245 -17.15 -3.14 -6.50
C GLY A 245 -18.56 -3.71 -6.62
N ALA A 246 -19.57 -2.85 -6.52
CA ALA A 246 -20.94 -3.23 -6.80
C ALA A 246 -21.16 -3.49 -8.31
N GLY A 247 -21.88 -4.56 -8.64
CA GLY A 247 -22.15 -4.95 -10.02
C GLY A 247 -20.91 -5.53 -10.72
N ASP A 248 -20.75 -5.18 -12.00
CA ASP A 248 -19.63 -5.60 -12.84
C ASP A 248 -18.68 -4.42 -13.06
N ARG A 249 -18.26 -3.85 -11.93
CA ARG A 249 -17.24 -2.81 -11.82
C ARG A 249 -16.05 -3.35 -11.04
N TRP A 250 -14.85 -3.04 -11.50
CA TRP A 250 -13.61 -3.47 -10.87
C TRP A 250 -12.70 -2.28 -10.62
N VAL A 251 -11.85 -2.43 -9.60
CA VAL A 251 -10.71 -1.57 -9.38
C VAL A 251 -9.43 -2.39 -9.48
N MET A 252 -8.46 -1.84 -10.18
CA MET A 252 -7.09 -2.33 -10.25
C MET A 252 -6.19 -1.27 -9.63
N ILE A 253 -5.30 -1.71 -8.75
CA ILE A 253 -4.31 -0.86 -8.11
C ILE A 253 -2.96 -1.45 -8.45
N ASP A 254 -2.11 -0.68 -9.10
CA ASP A 254 -0.75 -1.09 -9.44
C ASP A 254 0.22 -0.21 -8.63
N PRO A 255 0.67 -0.67 -7.44
CA PRO A 255 1.57 0.10 -6.58
C PRO A 255 2.93 0.40 -7.23
N PRO A 256 3.61 -0.56 -7.92
CA PRO A 256 4.85 -0.27 -8.63
C PRO A 256 4.71 0.89 -9.61
N ASN A 257 3.61 0.92 -10.37
CA ASN A 257 3.33 1.97 -11.34
C ASN A 257 2.53 3.15 -10.77
N LYS A 258 2.17 3.11 -9.49
CA LYS A 258 1.46 4.17 -8.74
C LYS A 258 0.10 4.55 -9.35
N HIS A 259 -0.68 3.58 -9.83
CA HIS A 259 -1.97 3.84 -10.47
C HIS A 259 -3.13 3.13 -9.80
N ILE A 260 -4.29 3.79 -9.77
CA ILE A 260 -5.60 3.20 -9.51
C ILE A 260 -6.42 3.36 -10.77
N VAL A 261 -6.94 2.27 -11.32
CA VAL A 261 -7.78 2.28 -12.51
C VAL A 261 -9.07 1.54 -12.21
N THR A 262 -10.19 2.10 -12.65
CA THR A 262 -11.50 1.47 -12.52
C THR A 262 -12.06 1.12 -13.88
N TYR A 263 -12.71 -0.05 -13.92
CA TYR A 263 -13.22 -0.67 -15.13
C TYR A 263 -14.67 -1.08 -14.92
N GLU A 264 -15.50 -0.99 -15.95
CA GLU A 264 -16.92 -1.39 -15.86
C GLU A 264 -17.39 -2.08 -17.13
N TYR A 265 -17.95 -3.28 -17.00
CA TYR A 265 -18.57 -3.98 -18.13
C TYR A 265 -20.06 -3.65 -18.19
N LEU A 266 -20.49 -3.08 -19.31
CA LEU A 266 -21.86 -2.60 -19.57
C LEU A 266 -22.65 -3.61 -20.43
N GLY A 267 -22.33 -4.90 -20.34
CA GLY A 267 -22.99 -5.99 -21.08
C GLY A 267 -22.62 -6.12 -22.56
N LYS A 268 -22.32 -5.01 -23.24
CA LYS A 268 -21.85 -4.99 -24.64
C LYS A 268 -20.52 -4.28 -24.83
N ARG A 269 -20.16 -3.44 -23.88
CA ARG A 269 -18.98 -2.56 -23.96
C ARG A 269 -18.27 -2.61 -22.62
N TRP A 270 -16.96 -2.49 -22.67
CA TRP A 270 -16.15 -2.37 -21.48
C TRP A 270 -15.54 -0.98 -21.43
N ALA A 271 -15.64 -0.29 -20.30
CA ALA A 271 -15.12 1.06 -20.16
C ALA A 271 -13.97 1.13 -19.14
N VAL A 272 -12.95 1.95 -19.44
CA VAL A 272 -12.11 2.56 -18.40
C VAL A 272 -12.94 3.71 -17.87
N LYS A 273 -13.37 3.59 -16.62
CA LYS A 273 -14.22 4.60 -15.98
C LYS A 273 -13.39 5.73 -15.45
N SER A 274 -12.32 5.38 -14.75
CA SER A 274 -11.46 6.35 -14.11
C SER A 274 -10.05 5.84 -13.95
N SER A 275 -9.09 6.75 -13.92
CA SER A 275 -7.71 6.48 -13.53
C SER A 275 -7.19 7.60 -12.65
N ARG A 276 -6.31 7.26 -11.70
CA ARG A 276 -5.64 8.18 -10.79
C ARG A 276 -4.18 7.78 -10.64
N ASN A 277 -3.29 8.75 -10.79
CA ASN A 277 -1.88 8.60 -10.45
C ASN A 277 -1.66 8.95 -8.97
N ILE A 278 -1.45 7.90 -8.17
CA ILE A 278 -1.25 7.98 -6.72
C ILE A 278 0.00 8.78 -6.37
N ALA A 279 1.01 8.81 -7.25
CA ALA A 279 2.21 9.62 -7.03
C ALA A 279 1.86 11.09 -6.81
N VAL A 280 0.88 11.60 -7.57
CA VAL A 280 0.39 12.97 -7.47
C VAL A 280 -0.33 13.19 -6.14
N GLU A 281 -1.12 12.22 -5.69
CA GLU A 281 -1.92 12.32 -4.47
C GLU A 281 -1.06 12.22 -3.20
N HIS A 282 0.01 11.42 -3.24
CA HIS A 282 0.98 11.37 -2.15
C HIS A 282 1.70 12.70 -1.92
N LEU A 283 1.69 13.63 -2.87
CA LEU A 283 2.21 14.98 -2.67
C LEU A 283 1.34 15.81 -1.72
N ILE A 284 0.09 15.40 -1.48
CA ILE A 284 -0.78 16.06 -0.49
C ILE A 284 -0.25 15.65 0.90
N PRO A 285 0.24 16.59 1.72
CA PRO A 285 1.01 16.25 2.92
C PRO A 285 0.15 16.23 4.19
N THR A 286 -1.12 16.59 4.12
CA THR A 286 -2.01 16.64 5.29
C THR A 286 -3.34 15.96 5.02
N SER A 287 -4.06 15.64 6.09
CA SER A 287 -5.38 15.02 6.02
C SER A 287 -6.36 15.81 5.12
N PHE A 288 -6.94 15.15 4.12
CA PHE A 288 -8.04 15.68 3.31
C PHE A 288 -9.36 15.08 3.79
N ARG A 289 -10.32 15.91 4.18
CA ARG A 289 -11.65 15.48 4.69
C ARG A 289 -11.57 14.36 5.75
N SER A 290 -10.54 14.40 6.60
CA SER A 290 -10.31 13.44 7.68
C SER A 290 -10.60 14.11 9.03
N ALA A 291 -11.26 13.36 9.93
CA ALA A 291 -11.68 13.81 11.24
C ALA A 291 -11.34 12.75 12.31
N PRO A 292 -10.89 13.14 13.52
CA PRO A 292 -10.50 14.51 13.89
C PRO A 292 -9.31 15.00 13.06
N ASN A 293 -9.19 16.32 12.90
CA ASN A 293 -7.99 16.88 12.29
C ASN A 293 -6.79 16.66 13.23
N GLU A 294 -5.58 16.78 12.67
CA GLU A 294 -4.32 16.45 13.38
C GLU A 294 -4.15 17.28 14.66
N GLN A 295 -4.51 18.56 14.63
CA GLN A 295 -4.35 19.48 15.76
C GLN A 295 -5.35 19.19 16.90
N ASP A 296 -6.59 18.85 16.57
CA ASP A 296 -7.63 18.51 17.54
C ASP A 296 -7.28 17.22 18.27
N GLN A 297 -6.87 16.19 17.51
CA GLN A 297 -6.39 14.92 18.08
C GLN A 297 -5.20 15.15 19.01
N PHE A 298 -4.25 15.97 18.56
CA PHE A 298 -3.07 16.29 19.35
C PHE A 298 -3.43 17.00 20.67
N THR A 299 -4.33 17.98 20.60
CA THR A 299 -4.78 18.75 21.76
C THR A 299 -5.51 17.87 22.77
N GLU A 300 -6.38 16.96 22.29
CA GLU A 300 -7.06 15.98 23.13
C GLU A 300 -6.06 15.03 23.80
N TYR A 301 -5.08 14.53 23.05
CA TYR A 301 -4.04 13.66 23.58
C TYR A 301 -3.26 14.33 24.72
N ILE A 302 -2.76 15.55 24.52
CA ILE A 302 -2.05 16.30 25.58
C ILE A 302 -2.93 16.43 26.83
N LYS A 303 -4.20 16.83 26.64
CA LYS A 303 -5.14 17.01 27.75
C LYS A 303 -5.30 15.71 28.55
N SER A 304 -5.42 14.57 27.87
CA SER A 304 -5.60 13.25 28.51
C SER A 304 -4.32 12.69 29.14
N ARG A 305 -3.13 13.12 28.69
CA ARG A 305 -1.82 12.58 29.12
C ARG A 305 -0.92 13.56 29.86
N LYS A 306 -1.43 14.76 30.21
CA LYS A 306 -0.64 15.85 30.84
C LYS A 306 0.28 15.38 31.97
N LYS A 307 -0.25 14.64 32.96
CA LYS A 307 0.55 14.16 34.10
C LYS A 307 1.71 13.25 33.68
N SER A 308 1.49 12.37 32.71
CA SER A 308 2.52 11.45 32.20
C SER A 308 3.57 12.20 31.38
N LEU A 309 3.15 13.17 30.57
CA LEU A 309 4.04 14.04 29.79
C LEU A 309 4.94 14.87 30.72
N ASP A 310 4.36 15.51 31.74
CA ASP A 310 5.07 16.32 32.73
C ASP A 310 6.07 15.45 33.52
N ALA A 311 5.65 14.25 33.95
CA ALA A 311 6.52 13.32 34.69
C ALA A 311 7.71 12.81 33.83
N ALA A 312 7.51 12.65 32.53
CA ALA A 312 8.55 12.26 31.59
C ALA A 312 9.42 13.44 31.10
N GLY A 313 9.09 14.68 31.48
CA GLY A 313 9.78 15.88 31.00
C GLY A 313 9.63 16.09 29.49
N ILE A 314 8.54 15.63 28.89
CA ILE A 314 8.28 15.75 27.46
C ILE A 314 7.61 17.11 27.21
N ILE A 315 8.16 17.91 26.32
CA ILE A 315 7.50 19.12 25.80
C ILE A 315 6.63 18.66 24.63
N PRO A 316 5.29 18.62 24.78
CA PRO A 316 4.47 18.00 23.77
C PRO A 316 4.29 18.96 22.58
N ASP A 317 4.87 18.60 21.45
CA ASP A 317 4.55 19.20 20.15
C ASP A 317 4.46 18.13 19.06
N ILE A 318 3.77 18.43 17.96
CA ILE A 318 3.61 17.50 16.84
C ILE A 318 4.97 17.04 16.28
N PRO A 319 5.98 17.92 16.04
CA PRO A 319 7.29 17.51 15.57
C PRO A 319 7.97 16.44 16.43
N TYR A 320 7.90 16.54 17.77
CA TYR A 320 8.46 15.53 18.67
C TYR A 320 7.87 14.15 18.42
N PHE A 321 6.54 14.05 18.30
CA PHE A 321 5.87 12.76 18.09
C PHE A 321 6.13 12.20 16.70
N LYS A 322 6.28 13.04 15.67
CA LYS A 322 6.68 12.56 14.33
C LYS A 322 8.12 12.02 14.34
N ALA A 323 9.05 12.73 14.98
CA ALA A 323 10.44 12.28 15.13
C ALA A 323 10.57 10.96 15.93
N LEU A 324 9.69 10.73 16.91
CA LEU A 324 9.61 9.46 17.64
C LEU A 324 9.34 8.28 16.70
N VAL A 325 8.47 8.45 15.69
CA VAL A 325 8.18 7.38 14.73
C VAL A 325 9.43 7.02 13.94
N ASP A 326 10.14 8.01 13.42
CA ASP A 326 11.33 7.79 12.58
C ASP A 326 12.47 7.14 13.36
N GLN A 327 12.59 7.42 14.66
CA GLN A 327 13.59 6.78 15.52
C GLN A 327 13.23 5.34 15.91
N LYS A 328 11.94 5.01 16.06
CA LYS A 328 11.47 3.67 16.46
C LYS A 328 11.28 2.74 15.27
N GLN A 329 11.15 3.27 14.05
CA GLN A 329 11.03 2.47 12.85
C GLN A 329 12.41 1.93 12.41
N VAL A 330 12.98 1.05 13.23
CA VAL A 330 14.16 0.23 12.91
C VAL A 330 13.84 -1.23 13.21
N ALA A 331 12.83 -1.77 12.52
CA ALA A 331 12.65 -3.21 12.37
C ALA A 331 11.83 -3.46 11.10
N SER A 332 12.52 -4.00 10.11
CA SER A 332 11.99 -4.54 8.84
C SER A 332 10.97 -5.66 9.14
N ALA A 333 9.75 -5.30 9.53
CA ALA A 333 8.63 -6.18 9.28
C ALA A 333 8.46 -6.22 7.76
N LYS A 334 8.42 -7.42 7.16
CA LYS A 334 8.08 -7.62 5.75
C LYS A 334 6.59 -7.31 5.54
N THR A 335 6.17 -6.08 5.81
CA THR A 335 4.82 -5.61 5.53
C THR A 335 4.71 -5.34 4.04
N SER A 336 3.59 -5.72 3.43
CA SER A 336 3.29 -5.32 2.05
C SER A 336 3.31 -3.79 1.92
N ASP A 337 3.74 -3.30 0.76
CA ASP A 337 3.84 -1.86 0.50
C ASP A 337 2.47 -1.17 0.52
N ILE A 338 1.43 -1.95 0.23
CA ILE A 338 0.03 -1.54 0.34
C ILE A 338 -0.79 -2.59 1.10
N GLN A 339 -1.81 -2.14 1.81
CA GLN A 339 -2.97 -2.95 2.19
C GLN A 339 -4.20 -2.34 1.54
N ALA A 340 -5.07 -3.18 0.98
CA ALA A 340 -6.25 -2.73 0.27
C ALA A 340 -7.44 -3.57 0.70
N ASN A 341 -8.58 -2.91 0.91
CA ASN A 341 -9.85 -3.57 1.17
C ASN A 341 -10.98 -2.78 0.53
N ILE A 342 -12.00 -3.48 0.03
CA ILE A 342 -13.19 -2.88 -0.54
C ILE A 342 -14.44 -3.45 0.12
N VAL A 343 -15.40 -2.58 0.44
CA VAL A 343 -16.72 -2.97 0.95
C VAL A 343 -17.78 -2.23 0.14
N GLY A 344 -18.56 -2.98 -0.64
CA GLY A 344 -19.44 -2.37 -1.64
C GLY A 344 -18.61 -1.62 -2.68
N ASP A 345 -18.79 -0.31 -2.77
CA ASP A 345 -18.00 0.58 -3.64
C ASP A 345 -16.97 1.42 -2.88
N ASP A 346 -16.85 1.26 -1.57
CA ASP A 346 -15.90 2.02 -0.76
C ASP A 346 -14.59 1.25 -0.62
N LEU A 347 -13.54 1.79 -1.22
CA LEU A 347 -12.18 1.26 -1.24
C LEU A 347 -11.34 2.00 -0.22
N MET A 348 -10.66 1.26 0.66
CA MET A 348 -9.68 1.80 1.59
C MET A 348 -8.30 1.23 1.28
N LEU A 349 -7.33 2.14 1.10
CA LEU A 349 -5.94 1.83 0.81
C LEU A 349 -5.05 2.37 1.91
N ASP A 350 -4.19 1.52 2.45
CA ASP A 350 -3.15 1.91 3.41
C ASP A 350 -1.77 1.70 2.77
N PHE A 351 -1.07 2.80 2.55
CA PHE A 351 0.32 2.81 2.12
C PHE A 351 1.21 2.79 3.36
N VAL A 352 1.43 1.61 3.91
CA VAL A 352 2.05 1.38 5.22
C VAL A 352 3.41 2.08 5.35
N LYS A 353 4.24 2.03 4.30
CA LYS A 353 5.56 2.70 4.28
C LYS A 353 5.46 4.23 4.33
N LEU A 354 4.42 4.79 3.72
CA LEU A 354 4.18 6.23 3.65
C LEU A 354 3.31 6.74 4.80
N ARG A 355 2.73 5.84 5.59
CA ARG A 355 1.80 6.13 6.68
C ARG A 355 0.60 6.95 6.21
N LYS A 356 0.06 6.61 5.05
CA LYS A 356 -1.10 7.30 4.45
C LYS A 356 -2.23 6.32 4.15
N ILE A 357 -3.42 6.66 4.63
CA ILE A 357 -4.68 5.99 4.27
C ILE A 357 -5.44 6.85 3.28
N PHE A 358 -5.95 6.22 2.23
CA PHE A 358 -6.82 6.82 1.24
C PHE A 358 -8.15 6.06 1.21
N ALA A 359 -9.25 6.80 1.22
CA ALA A 359 -10.58 6.26 1.01
C ALA A 359 -11.14 6.76 -0.31
N TYR A 360 -11.55 5.84 -1.17
CA TYR A 360 -12.19 6.13 -2.45
C TYR A 360 -13.58 5.51 -2.53
N ARG A 361 -14.42 6.07 -3.39
CA ARG A 361 -15.68 5.47 -3.83
C ARG A 361 -15.62 5.19 -5.33
N LEU A 362 -15.83 3.94 -5.73
CA LEU A 362 -15.77 3.52 -7.14
C LEU A 362 -16.92 4.08 -7.97
N ASN A 363 -18.11 4.22 -7.37
CA ASN A 363 -19.33 4.82 -7.93
C ASN A 363 -19.60 6.20 -7.28
N GLY A 364 -18.59 7.07 -7.31
CA GLY A 364 -18.67 8.38 -6.67
C GLY A 364 -19.22 9.46 -7.59
N ALA A 365 -18.78 10.69 -7.36
CA ALA A 365 -19.08 11.85 -8.20
C ALA A 365 -18.89 11.55 -9.70
N ASN A 366 -19.85 12.00 -10.51
CA ASN A 366 -19.89 11.80 -11.97
C ASN A 366 -19.81 10.33 -12.42
N ASN A 367 -20.23 9.38 -11.58
CA ASN A 367 -20.15 7.95 -11.84
C ASN A 367 -18.71 7.44 -12.08
N GLY A 368 -17.73 8.18 -11.55
CA GLY A 368 -16.31 7.83 -11.58
C GLY A 368 -15.76 7.55 -10.19
N LEU A 369 -14.45 7.32 -10.13
CA LEU A 369 -13.70 7.17 -8.89
C LEU A 369 -13.67 8.52 -8.15
N GLU A 370 -14.15 8.53 -6.91
CA GLU A 370 -14.11 9.71 -6.04
C GLU A 370 -13.15 9.49 -4.89
N LEU A 371 -12.21 10.41 -4.67
CA LEU A 371 -11.43 10.45 -3.43
C LEU A 371 -12.28 11.07 -2.32
N LEU A 372 -12.70 10.23 -1.36
CA LEU A 372 -13.52 10.64 -0.22
C LEU A 372 -12.68 11.35 0.84
N SER A 373 -11.56 10.74 1.22
CA SER A 373 -10.67 11.27 2.25
C SER A 373 -9.25 10.71 2.14
N MET A 374 -8.30 11.43 2.74
CA MET A 374 -6.93 11.00 2.92
C MET A 374 -6.49 11.33 4.35
N ARG A 375 -5.73 10.43 4.99
CA ARG A 375 -5.16 10.65 6.33
C ARG A 375 -3.68 10.26 6.33
N ASP A 376 -2.81 11.22 6.64
CA ASP A 376 -1.47 10.93 7.12
C ASP A 376 -1.59 10.57 8.60
N TYR A 377 -1.27 9.32 8.94
CA TYR A 377 -1.41 8.80 10.29
C TYR A 377 -0.06 8.71 11.03
N THR A 378 0.97 9.44 10.58
CA THR A 378 2.27 9.50 11.26
C THR A 378 2.11 10.00 12.70
N LEU A 379 1.26 11.01 12.94
CA LEU A 379 1.00 11.47 14.31
C LEU A 379 0.32 10.36 15.13
N ASP A 380 -0.68 9.66 14.59
CA ASP A 380 -1.35 8.56 15.29
C ASP A 380 -0.35 7.50 15.78
N VAL A 381 0.61 7.12 14.92
CA VAL A 381 1.68 6.18 15.30
C VAL A 381 2.57 6.77 16.39
N GLY A 382 2.96 8.04 16.28
CA GLY A 382 3.79 8.71 17.30
C GLY A 382 3.12 8.76 18.67
N LEU A 383 1.82 9.11 18.71
CA LEU A 383 1.03 9.11 19.94
C LEU A 383 0.92 7.70 20.53
N ALA A 384 0.65 6.69 19.70
CA ALA A 384 0.56 5.30 20.13
C ALA A 384 1.91 4.77 20.68
N LEU A 385 3.02 5.09 20.02
CA LEU A 385 4.37 4.73 20.48
C LEU A 385 4.69 5.38 21.83
N GLN A 386 4.25 6.63 22.06
CA GLN A 386 4.43 7.27 23.36
C GLN A 386 3.58 6.60 24.44
N ASP A 387 2.35 6.22 24.14
CA ASP A 387 1.48 5.48 25.08
C ASP A 387 2.10 4.13 25.47
N VAL A 388 2.82 3.47 24.55
CA VAL A 388 3.60 2.26 24.87
C VAL A 388 4.73 2.57 25.85
N GLU A 389 5.47 3.67 25.67
CA GLU A 389 6.52 4.09 26.62
C GLU A 389 5.95 4.42 28.00
N PHE A 390 4.80 5.10 28.06
CA PHE A 390 4.12 5.40 29.34
C PHE A 390 3.65 4.14 30.05
N ARG A 391 3.06 3.18 29.33
CA ARG A 391 2.65 1.90 29.91
C ARG A 391 3.84 1.11 30.43
N ALA A 392 4.94 1.06 29.67
CA ALA A 392 6.15 0.37 30.08
C ALA A 392 6.72 0.93 31.40
N ALA A 393 6.74 2.26 31.56
CA ALA A 393 7.17 2.90 32.81
C ALA A 393 6.26 2.54 34.01
N VAL A 394 4.93 2.55 33.82
CA VAL A 394 3.97 2.17 34.86
C VAL A 394 4.11 0.68 35.22
N ASP A 395 4.22 -0.19 34.22
CA ASP A 395 4.36 -1.62 34.41
C ASP A 395 5.70 -1.98 35.07
N ALA A 396 6.77 -1.23 34.78
CA ALA A 396 8.03 -1.35 35.50
C ALA A 396 7.88 -0.99 36.99
N ILE A 397 7.16 0.09 37.32
CA ILE A 397 6.87 0.46 38.70
C ILE A 397 6.03 -0.62 39.40
N ASN A 398 5.04 -1.17 38.70
CA ASN A 398 4.21 -2.25 39.23
C ASN A 398 5.02 -3.54 39.46
N ALA A 399 5.91 -3.89 38.53
CA ALA A 399 6.83 -5.01 38.67
C ALA A 399 7.79 -4.80 39.84
N TRP A 400 8.31 -3.58 40.04
CA TRP A 400 9.11 -3.27 41.24
C TRP A 400 8.30 -3.37 42.53
N ASN A 401 7.07 -2.86 42.56
CA ASN A 401 6.18 -3.00 43.71
C ASN A 401 5.83 -4.47 44.01
N LEU A 402 5.71 -5.30 42.97
CA LEU A 402 5.53 -6.75 43.11
C LEU A 402 6.80 -7.42 43.67
N ALA A 403 7.99 -7.02 43.20
CA ALA A 403 9.27 -7.50 43.75
C ALA A 403 9.37 -7.24 45.25
N LYS A 404 8.97 -6.04 45.73
CA LYS A 404 8.92 -5.73 47.16
C LYS A 404 7.98 -6.64 47.95
N LYS A 405 6.85 -7.05 47.36
CA LYS A 405 5.93 -8.00 48.00
C LYS A 405 6.52 -9.40 48.11
N PHE A 406 7.29 -9.85 47.11
CA PHE A 406 8.00 -11.13 47.17
C PHE A 406 9.12 -11.10 48.21
N LEU A 407 9.90 -10.01 48.27
CA LEU A 407 10.93 -9.81 49.29
C LEU A 407 10.38 -9.83 50.71
N ALA A 408 9.20 -9.24 50.94
CA ALA A 408 8.51 -9.30 52.23
C ALA A 408 8.09 -10.72 52.65
N LYS A 409 8.01 -11.66 51.68
CA LYS A 409 7.73 -13.08 51.90
C LYS A 409 8.99 -13.96 51.86
N HIS A 410 10.17 -13.36 51.77
CA HIS A 410 11.45 -14.06 51.61
C HIS A 410 11.55 -14.91 50.33
N ASP A 411 10.86 -14.51 49.26
CA ASP A 411 10.95 -15.14 47.93
C ASP A 411 11.85 -14.30 47.01
N ASP A 412 13.17 -14.49 47.18
CA ASP A 412 14.20 -13.70 46.50
C ASP A 412 14.26 -13.99 44.98
N ASP A 413 13.93 -15.21 44.56
CA ASP A 413 13.97 -15.62 43.15
C ASP A 413 12.84 -14.96 42.35
N SER A 414 11.61 -14.99 42.86
CA SER A 414 10.48 -14.30 42.23
C SER A 414 10.67 -12.78 42.25
N ALA A 415 11.23 -12.24 43.33
CA ALA A 415 11.59 -10.83 43.41
C ALA A 415 12.64 -10.45 42.36
N TRP A 416 13.65 -11.28 42.16
CA TRP A 416 14.69 -11.05 41.17
C TRP A 416 14.16 -11.08 39.73
N LEU A 417 13.29 -12.04 39.41
CA LEU A 417 12.64 -12.10 38.10
C LEU A 417 11.78 -10.85 37.84
N ALA A 418 11.05 -10.37 38.86
CA ALA A 418 10.26 -9.15 38.76
C ALA A 418 11.13 -7.90 38.55
N VAL A 419 12.31 -7.82 39.17
CA VAL A 419 13.29 -6.75 38.92
C VAL A 419 13.83 -6.79 37.48
N LYS A 420 14.22 -7.97 36.98
CA LYS A 420 14.66 -8.13 35.59
C LYS A 420 13.59 -7.68 34.61
N TYR A 421 12.34 -8.07 34.86
CA TYR A 421 11.21 -7.65 34.05
C TYR A 421 11.02 -6.13 34.11
N ALA A 422 11.05 -5.51 35.30
CA ALA A 422 10.95 -4.06 35.45
C ALA A 422 12.02 -3.30 34.64
N LEU A 423 13.30 -3.70 34.77
CA LEU A 423 14.42 -3.11 34.05
C LEU A 423 14.37 -3.36 32.54
N SER A 424 13.71 -4.43 32.09
CA SER A 424 13.51 -4.70 30.66
C SER A 424 12.45 -3.79 30.03
N LEU A 425 11.46 -3.36 30.81
CA LEU A 425 10.38 -2.47 30.37
C LEU A 425 10.82 -1.00 30.38
N ASP A 426 11.36 -0.55 31.51
CA ASP A 426 11.89 0.80 31.69
C ASP A 426 13.25 0.71 32.42
N PRO A 427 14.36 0.77 31.67
CA PRO A 427 15.70 0.73 32.26
C PRO A 427 15.91 1.81 33.31
N SER A 428 15.29 2.99 33.19
CA SER A 428 15.51 4.14 34.08
C SER A 428 15.06 3.91 35.53
N ILE A 429 14.20 2.90 35.75
CA ILE A 429 13.74 2.50 37.10
C ILE A 429 14.89 2.01 37.99
N TYR A 430 16.05 1.69 37.42
CA TYR A 430 17.26 1.35 38.18
C TYR A 430 17.55 2.38 39.28
N LYS A 431 17.34 3.68 39.02
CA LYS A 431 17.55 4.77 39.98
C LYS A 431 16.67 4.63 41.23
N ALA A 432 15.44 4.15 41.05
CA ALA A 432 14.50 3.92 42.15
C ALA A 432 14.86 2.63 42.90
N ILE A 433 15.18 1.56 42.17
CA ILE A 433 15.55 0.25 42.73
C ILE A 433 16.82 0.37 43.60
N GLU A 434 17.87 1.03 43.11
CA GLU A 434 19.14 1.16 43.82
C GLU A 434 19.03 1.97 45.11
N LYS A 435 18.19 3.01 45.11
CA LYS A 435 17.94 3.88 46.27
C LYS A 435 17.04 3.25 47.32
N ASP A 436 16.20 2.31 46.92
CA ASP A 436 15.27 1.65 47.84
C ASP A 436 15.99 0.58 48.66
N ASN A 437 15.90 0.69 49.99
CA ASN A 437 16.50 -0.26 50.92
C ASN A 437 15.95 -1.68 50.77
N ALA A 438 14.75 -1.85 50.20
CA ALA A 438 14.17 -3.16 49.93
C ALA A 438 15.03 -3.99 48.96
N SER A 439 15.86 -3.36 48.11
CA SER A 439 16.73 -4.07 47.16
C SER A 439 17.91 -4.83 47.78
N LYS A 440 18.23 -4.59 49.07
CA LYS A 440 19.43 -5.16 49.74
C LYS A 440 19.59 -6.69 49.62
N PRO A 441 18.54 -7.52 49.79
CA PRO A 441 18.67 -8.97 49.64
C PRO A 441 19.11 -9.37 48.23
N LEU A 442 18.62 -8.66 47.21
CA LEU A 442 18.89 -8.96 45.80
C LEU A 442 20.32 -8.61 45.37
N LYS A 443 21.02 -7.72 46.08
CA LYS A 443 22.41 -7.35 45.77
C LYS A 443 23.39 -8.52 45.88
N LYS A 444 23.00 -9.61 46.54
CA LYS A 444 23.79 -10.85 46.66
C LYS A 444 23.65 -11.77 45.44
N GLN A 445 22.69 -11.51 44.55
CA GLN A 445 22.50 -12.30 43.34
C GLN A 445 23.70 -12.12 42.40
N ALA A 446 24.21 -13.21 41.86
CA ALA A 446 25.43 -13.21 41.03
C ALA A 446 25.32 -12.29 39.80
N GLU A 447 24.11 -12.17 39.24
CA GLU A 447 23.82 -11.37 38.04
C GLU A 447 23.37 -9.93 38.34
N TRP A 448 23.30 -9.52 39.62
CA TRP A 448 22.78 -8.22 40.03
C TRP A 448 23.51 -7.07 39.33
N GLN A 449 24.84 -7.03 39.47
CA GLN A 449 25.65 -5.93 38.95
C GLN A 449 25.59 -5.85 37.42
N ALA A 450 25.73 -7.00 36.74
CA ALA A 450 25.67 -7.05 35.27
C ALA A 450 24.32 -6.59 34.72
N THR A 451 23.22 -6.96 35.39
CA THR A 451 21.86 -6.54 34.97
C THR A 451 21.65 -5.04 35.18
N LEU A 452 22.15 -4.48 36.29
CA LEU A 452 22.08 -3.05 36.54
C LEU A 452 22.96 -2.25 35.59
N ASP A 453 24.20 -2.67 35.34
CA ASP A 453 25.12 -1.97 34.43
C ASP A 453 24.54 -1.90 33.02
N ASP A 454 23.94 -2.99 32.56
CA ASP A 454 23.24 -3.04 31.28
C ASP A 454 21.99 -2.13 31.27
N ALA A 455 21.20 -2.11 32.36
CA ALA A 455 20.08 -1.19 32.48
C ALA A 455 20.51 0.29 32.52
N ILE A 456 21.61 0.62 33.21
CA ILE A 456 22.19 1.96 33.24
C ILE A 456 22.61 2.38 31.84
N LYS A 457 23.30 1.51 31.10
CA LYS A 457 23.70 1.77 29.72
C LYS A 457 22.48 2.01 28.83
N ARG A 458 21.47 1.14 28.91
CA ARG A 458 20.22 1.29 28.15
C ARG A 458 19.45 2.55 28.53
N ALA A 459 19.45 2.95 29.80
CA ALA A 459 18.84 4.20 30.27
C ALA A 459 19.58 5.43 29.72
N GLN A 460 20.91 5.42 29.69
CA GLN A 460 21.72 6.50 29.08
C GLN A 460 21.48 6.60 27.57
N GLU A 461 21.38 5.47 26.86
CA GLU A 461 21.03 5.46 25.44
C GLU A 461 19.61 6.00 25.20
N GLN A 462 18.64 5.67 26.06
CA GLN A 462 17.29 6.23 25.99
C GLN A 462 17.28 7.75 26.23
N GLU A 463 18.03 8.23 27.22
CA GLU A 463 18.15 9.68 27.51
C GLU A 463 18.77 10.44 26.33
N LYS A 464 19.83 9.89 25.73
CA LYS A 464 20.43 10.43 24.51
C LYS A 464 19.43 10.48 23.36
N LYS A 465 18.67 9.40 23.15
CA LYS A 465 17.62 9.32 22.13
C LYS A 465 16.51 10.35 22.34
N MET A 466 16.11 10.61 23.58
CA MET A 466 15.13 11.65 23.90
C MET A 466 15.67 13.05 23.62
N GLU A 467 16.94 13.30 23.91
CA GLU A 467 17.58 14.58 23.64
C GLU A 467 17.74 14.84 22.13
N GLU A 468 18.09 13.82 21.35
CA GLU A 468 18.10 13.88 19.88
C GLU A 468 16.71 14.23 19.32
N ARG A 469 15.64 13.63 19.85
CA ARG A 469 14.26 13.97 19.46
C ARG A 469 13.93 15.44 19.76
N ARG A 470 14.35 15.96 20.92
CA ARG A 470 14.13 17.36 21.30
C ARG A 470 14.85 18.32 20.34
N LYS A 471 16.10 18.01 19.98
CA LYS A 471 16.86 18.81 19.02
C LYS A 471 16.22 18.80 17.64
N ALA A 472 15.82 17.64 17.13
CA ALA A 472 15.13 17.54 15.84
C ALA A 472 13.81 18.34 15.83
N ALA A 473 13.04 18.29 16.92
CA ALA A 473 11.82 19.10 17.06
C ALA A 473 12.13 20.61 17.11
N GLU A 474 13.21 21.02 17.78
CA GLU A 474 13.64 22.42 17.87
C GLU A 474 14.13 22.96 16.52
N GLU A 475 14.89 22.18 15.76
CA GLU A 475 15.31 22.53 14.39
C GLU A 475 14.08 22.76 13.49
N GLU A 476 13.08 21.87 13.55
CA GLU A 476 11.84 22.02 12.79
C GLU A 476 11.02 23.25 13.22
N ARG A 477 10.98 23.57 14.53
CA ARG A 477 10.38 24.82 15.03
C ARG A 477 11.08 26.05 14.48
N ASN A 478 12.41 26.06 14.51
CA ASN A 478 13.21 27.20 14.04
C ASN A 478 13.07 27.39 12.53
N ARG A 479 12.99 26.30 11.77
CA ARG A 479 12.67 26.33 10.33
C ARG A 479 11.32 26.97 10.03
N LYS A 480 10.32 26.77 10.90
CA LYS A 480 8.99 27.38 10.76
C LYS A 480 8.89 28.82 11.28
N LYS A 481 9.78 29.24 12.20
CA LYS A 481 9.82 30.61 12.77
C LYS A 481 10.72 31.59 12.01
N GLY A 482 11.72 31.09 11.28
CA GLY A 482 12.61 31.90 10.43
C GLY A 482 11.98 32.31 9.09
N LYS A 483 10.65 32.21 9.00
CA LYS A 483 9.78 32.50 7.87
C LYS A 483 8.61 33.30 8.42
#